data_AF-A0A2M7UFJ3-F1
#
_entry.id   AF-A0A2M7UFJ3-F1
#
_cell.length_a   1.000
_cell.length_b   1.000
_cell.length_c   1.000
_cell.angle_alpha   90.00
_cell.angle_beta   90.00
_cell.angle_gamma   90.00
#
_symmetry.space_group_name_H-M   'P 1'
#
loop_
_entity.id
_entity.type
_entity.pdbx_description
1 polymer ?
#
loop_
_entity_poly.entity_id
_entity_poly.type
_entity_poly.pdbx_seq_one_letter_code
_entity_poly.pdbx_strand_id
1 'polypeptide(L)'
;MTTKNTLPISEARKKIFKIAEEIQKPGNYYTLTENGRPKVVLMSAEEFESWQETLEVMHDFPDLDKDIKEVDRAIKTGEYKKWATLDDLMAKYGYVLANKGKKKYGMGNKNQKKGAKRSR
;
A
#
# COMPACT_ATOMS: atom_id res chain seq x y z
N MET A 1 -19.37 -6.17 -5.14
CA MET A 1 -19.84 -5.78 -3.80
C MET A 1 -20.22 -7.03 -3.04
N THR A 2 -19.52 -7.33 -1.96
CA THR A 2 -19.83 -8.51 -1.13
C THR A 2 -21.06 -8.17 -0.30
N THR A 3 -22.21 -8.73 -0.66
CA THR A 3 -23.51 -8.53 0.01
C THR A 3 -23.48 -8.79 1.52
N LYS A 4 -22.52 -9.60 1.99
CA LYS A 4 -22.28 -9.92 3.42
C LYS A 4 -22.06 -8.70 4.32
N ASN A 5 -21.49 -7.61 3.81
CA ASN A 5 -21.18 -6.43 4.61
C ASN A 5 -22.13 -5.26 4.31
N THR A 6 -23.30 -5.53 3.75
CA THR A 6 -24.34 -4.53 3.53
C THR A 6 -25.44 -4.69 4.56
N LEU A 7 -25.69 -3.68 5.38
CA LEU A 7 -26.74 -3.73 6.40
C LEU A 7 -27.46 -2.40 6.58
N PRO A 8 -28.70 -2.39 7.10
CA PRO A 8 -29.39 -1.16 7.45
C PRO A 8 -28.64 -0.38 8.55
N ILE A 9 -28.71 0.96 8.50
CA ILE A 9 -28.13 1.84 9.54
C ILE A 9 -28.66 1.48 10.94
N SER A 10 -29.93 1.08 11.04
CA SER A 10 -30.56 0.67 12.30
C SER A 10 -29.92 -0.59 12.91
N GLU A 11 -29.48 -1.55 12.09
CA GLU A 11 -28.74 -2.72 12.56
C GLU A 11 -27.30 -2.37 12.89
N ALA A 12 -26.69 -1.49 12.10
CA ALA A 12 -25.30 -1.07 12.29
C ALA A 12 -25.11 -0.39 13.65
N ARG A 13 -26.06 0.48 14.01
CA ARG A 13 -26.08 1.16 15.31
C ARG A 13 -26.02 0.18 16.49
N LYS A 14 -26.73 -0.96 16.39
CA LYS A 14 -26.78 -1.98 17.46
C LYS A 14 -25.46 -2.75 17.59
N LYS A 15 -24.65 -2.80 16.53
CA LYS A 15 -23.43 -3.64 16.43
C LYS A 15 -22.17 -2.79 16.19
N ILE A 16 -22.21 -1.49 16.50
CA ILE A 16 -21.19 -0.54 16.05
C ILE A 16 -19.78 -0.89 16.54
N PHE A 17 -19.63 -1.37 17.79
CA PHE A 17 -18.34 -1.78 18.34
C PHE A 17 -17.78 -3.01 17.62
N LYS A 18 -18.62 -4.02 17.36
CA LYS A 18 -18.22 -5.20 16.60
C LYS A 18 -17.81 -4.85 15.17
N ILE A 19 -18.56 -3.96 14.53
CA ILE A 19 -18.23 -3.46 13.19
C ILE A 19 -16.87 -2.74 13.23
N ALA A 20 -16.64 -1.90 14.24
CA ALA A 20 -15.38 -1.16 14.41
C ALA A 20 -14.16 -2.09 14.60
N GLU A 21 -14.32 -3.22 15.30
CA GLU A 21 -13.28 -4.25 15.41
C GLU A 21 -13.03 -4.99 14.08
N GLU A 22 -14.09 -5.31 13.35
CA GLU A 22 -13.99 -6.11 12.12
C GLU A 22 -13.37 -5.34 10.94
N ILE A 23 -13.59 -4.03 10.86
CA ILE A 23 -12.99 -3.15 9.84
C ILE A 23 -11.50 -2.86 10.08
N GLN A 24 -10.95 -3.18 11.25
CA GLN A 24 -9.50 -3.08 11.48
C GLN A 24 -8.70 -4.07 10.62
N LYS A 25 -9.35 -5.12 10.10
CA LYS A 25 -8.70 -6.07 9.21
C LYS A 25 -8.62 -5.46 7.80
N PRO A 26 -7.45 -5.45 7.15
CA PRO A 26 -7.28 -4.85 5.83
C PRO A 26 -8.28 -5.35 4.79
N GLY A 27 -8.80 -4.44 3.99
CA GLY A 27 -9.78 -4.75 2.93
C GLY A 27 -11.15 -5.22 3.43
N ASN A 28 -11.52 -4.88 4.68
CA ASN A 28 -12.88 -5.00 5.22
C ASN A 28 -13.53 -3.61 5.32
N TYR A 29 -14.70 -3.48 4.74
CA TYR A 29 -15.57 -2.30 4.90
C TYR A 29 -17.03 -2.75 4.95
N TYR A 30 -17.87 -1.87 5.48
CA TYR A 30 -19.32 -2.06 5.57
C TYR A 30 -20.04 -0.99 4.77
N THR A 31 -21.11 -1.38 4.09
CA THR A 31 -22.02 -0.46 3.40
C THR A 31 -23.31 -0.36 4.17
N LEU A 32 -23.64 0.82 4.66
CA LEU A 32 -24.86 1.06 5.43
C LEU A 32 -25.95 1.60 4.52
N THR A 33 -27.15 1.05 4.67
CA THR A 33 -28.31 1.41 3.87
C THR A 33 -29.39 2.12 4.68
N GLU A 34 -30.11 3.00 4.00
CA GLU A 34 -31.34 3.63 4.49
C GLU A 34 -32.45 3.32 3.47
N ASN A 35 -33.56 2.74 3.93
CA ASN A 35 -34.66 2.30 3.05
C ASN A 35 -34.17 1.44 1.86
N GLY A 36 -33.20 0.55 2.13
CA GLY A 36 -32.61 -0.34 1.13
C GLY A 36 -31.60 0.32 0.17
N ARG A 37 -31.37 1.64 0.28
CA ARG A 37 -30.42 2.37 -0.56
C ARG A 37 -29.08 2.58 0.15
N PRO A 38 -27.93 2.30 -0.48
CA PRO A 38 -26.61 2.61 0.07
C PRO A 38 -26.45 4.10 0.35
N LYS A 39 -25.98 4.45 1.56
CA LYS A 39 -25.78 5.84 1.99
C LYS A 39 -24.40 6.11 2.56
N VAL A 40 -23.84 5.15 3.29
CA VAL A 40 -22.57 5.33 4.00
C VAL A 40 -21.69 4.11 3.76
N VAL A 41 -20.39 4.33 3.60
CA VAL A 41 -19.37 3.29 3.69
C VAL A 41 -18.58 3.53 4.97
N LEU A 42 -18.39 2.47 5.76
CA LEU A 42 -17.60 2.50 6.98
C LEU A 42 -16.38 1.59 6.81
N MET A 43 -15.20 2.12 7.04
CA MET A 43 -13.90 1.45 6.96
C MET A 43 -13.00 1.97 8.08
N SER A 44 -11.86 1.33 8.34
CA SER A 44 -10.89 1.87 9.29
C SER A 44 -10.32 3.19 8.79
N ALA A 45 -9.87 4.04 9.72
CA ALA A 45 -9.21 5.29 9.37
C ALA A 45 -7.93 5.04 8.54
N GLU A 46 -7.14 4.03 8.93
CA GLU A 46 -5.93 3.62 8.22
C GLU A 46 -6.21 3.20 6.76
N GLU A 47 -7.27 2.43 6.51
CA GLU A 47 -7.64 2.02 5.13
C GLU A 47 -8.09 3.23 4.31
N PHE A 48 -8.84 4.15 4.91
CA PHE A 48 -9.26 5.39 4.24
C PHE A 48 -8.06 6.26 3.87
N GLU A 49 -7.14 6.50 4.81
CA GLU A 49 -5.90 7.26 4.58
C GLU A 49 -5.04 6.59 3.50
N SER A 50 -4.91 5.26 3.55
CA SER A 50 -4.17 4.50 2.54
C SER A 50 -4.76 4.63 1.13
N TRP A 51 -6.09 4.65 1.00
CA TRP A 51 -6.74 4.91 -0.29
C TRP A 51 -6.55 6.35 -0.75
N GLN A 52 -6.61 7.32 0.16
CA GLN A 52 -6.35 8.72 -0.19
C GLN A 52 -4.92 8.90 -0.71
N GLU A 53 -3.92 8.36 -0.01
CA GLU A 53 -2.52 8.36 -0.47
C GLU A 53 -2.39 7.69 -1.84
N THR A 54 -3.03 6.53 -2.03
CA THR A 54 -3.00 5.83 -3.31
C THR A 54 -3.57 6.69 -4.45
N LEU A 55 -4.70 7.37 -4.21
CA LEU A 55 -5.31 8.25 -5.21
C LEU A 55 -4.45 9.48 -5.51
N GLU A 56 -3.82 10.06 -4.50
CA GLU A 56 -2.88 11.18 -4.65
C GLU A 56 -1.65 10.77 -5.46
N VAL A 57 -1.03 9.64 -5.12
CA VAL A 57 0.12 9.08 -5.85
C VAL A 57 -0.25 8.76 -7.31
N MET A 58 -1.44 8.20 -7.57
CA MET A 58 -1.90 7.95 -8.94
C MET A 58 -2.11 9.24 -9.74
N HIS A 59 -2.50 10.33 -9.07
CA HIS A 59 -2.66 11.64 -9.70
C HIS A 59 -1.30 12.27 -10.02
N ASP A 60 -0.37 12.26 -9.07
CA ASP A 60 0.94 12.91 -9.21
C ASP A 60 1.89 12.14 -10.14
N PHE A 61 1.73 10.82 -10.22
CA PHE A 61 2.55 9.93 -11.04
C PHE A 61 1.67 9.17 -12.05
N PRO A 62 1.20 9.81 -13.14
CA PRO A 62 0.27 9.19 -14.09
C PRO A 62 0.88 7.99 -14.85
N ASP A 63 2.20 7.93 -14.95
CA ASP A 63 2.93 6.82 -15.59
C ASP A 63 3.42 5.76 -14.59
N LEU A 64 3.00 5.82 -13.33
CA LEU A 64 3.45 4.93 -12.25
C LEU A 64 3.32 3.44 -12.60
N ASP A 65 2.29 3.06 -13.36
CA ASP A 65 2.11 1.69 -13.84
C ASP A 65 3.24 1.19 -14.75
N LYS A 66 3.83 2.09 -15.55
CA LYS A 66 4.97 1.77 -16.42
C LYS A 66 6.23 1.65 -15.57
N ASP A 67 6.43 2.58 -14.65
CA ASP A 67 7.59 2.60 -13.75
C ASP A 67 7.63 1.34 -12.88
N ILE A 68 6.50 0.95 -12.30
CA ILE A 68 6.36 -0.30 -11.53
C ILE A 68 6.72 -1.52 -12.39
N LYS A 69 6.27 -1.57 -13.66
CA LYS A 69 6.58 -2.68 -14.56
C LYS A 69 8.06 -2.72 -14.94
N GLU A 70 8.69 -1.57 -15.15
CA GLU A 70 10.12 -1.48 -15.41
C GLU A 70 10.92 -1.97 -14.21
N VAL A 71 10.56 -1.48 -13.00
CA VAL A 71 11.19 -1.91 -11.75
C VAL A 71 11.01 -3.40 -11.52
N ASP A 72 9.81 -3.95 -11.73
CA ASP A 72 9.53 -5.38 -11.61
C ASP A 72 10.37 -6.23 -12.58
N ARG A 73 10.60 -5.74 -13.81
CA ARG A 73 11.49 -6.40 -14.78
C ARG A 73 12.92 -6.34 -14.31
N ALA A 74 13.40 -5.16 -13.92
CA ALA A 74 14.75 -4.96 -13.43
C ALA A 74 15.06 -5.83 -12.20
N ILE A 75 14.10 -6.00 -11.29
CA ILE A 75 14.19 -6.90 -10.14
C ILE A 75 14.35 -8.36 -10.58
N LYS A 76 13.57 -8.80 -11.58
CA LYS A 76 13.65 -10.17 -12.12
C LYS A 76 14.95 -10.43 -12.89
N THR A 77 15.40 -9.48 -13.71
CA THR A 77 16.62 -9.58 -14.52
C THR A 77 17.89 -9.36 -13.69
N GLY A 78 17.76 -8.76 -12.50
CA GLY A 78 18.90 -8.38 -11.66
C GLY A 78 19.56 -7.07 -12.10
N GLU A 79 18.98 -6.36 -13.08
CA GLU A 79 19.48 -5.06 -13.57
C GLU A 79 19.44 -3.99 -12.49
N TYR A 80 18.55 -4.11 -11.50
CA TYR A 80 18.50 -3.20 -10.36
C TYR A 80 19.83 -3.10 -9.58
N LYS A 81 20.69 -4.12 -9.68
CA LYS A 81 22.02 -4.13 -9.05
C LYS A 81 23.00 -3.14 -9.69
N LYS A 82 22.73 -2.71 -10.92
CA LYS A 82 23.55 -1.72 -11.64
C LYS A 82 23.11 -0.28 -11.33
N TRP A 83 21.98 -0.09 -10.64
CA TRP A 83 21.53 1.24 -10.27
C TRP A 83 22.47 1.87 -9.24
N ALA A 84 22.54 3.20 -9.27
CA ALA A 84 23.40 3.97 -8.39
C ALA A 84 23.10 3.63 -6.92
N THR A 85 24.14 3.36 -6.16
CA THR A 85 23.99 3.12 -4.72
C THR A 85 23.83 4.43 -3.98
N LEU A 86 23.39 4.34 -2.71
CA LEU A 86 23.28 5.53 -1.86
C LEU A 86 24.61 6.29 -1.79
N ASP A 87 25.73 5.55 -1.68
CA ASP A 87 27.08 6.11 -1.63
C ASP A 87 27.42 6.92 -2.91
N ASP A 88 26.99 6.44 -4.09
CA ASP A 88 27.22 7.08 -5.38
C ASP A 88 26.36 8.34 -5.56
N LEU A 89 25.07 8.28 -5.16
CA LEU A 89 24.16 9.42 -5.22
C LEU A 89 24.59 10.53 -4.27
N MET A 90 25.00 10.17 -3.07
CA MET A 90 25.43 11.10 -2.05
C MET A 90 26.70 11.86 -2.45
N ALA A 91 27.65 11.16 -3.09
CA ALA A 91 28.82 11.77 -3.71
C ALA A 91 28.47 12.69 -4.88
N LYS A 92 27.48 12.31 -5.70
CA LYS A 92 26.99 13.12 -6.84
C LYS A 92 26.31 14.42 -6.39
N TYR A 93 25.55 14.38 -5.29
CA TYR A 93 24.81 15.54 -4.77
C TYR A 93 25.56 16.32 -3.67
N GLY A 94 26.83 16.00 -3.41
CA GLY A 94 27.70 16.78 -2.52
C GLY A 94 27.44 16.60 -1.02
N TYR A 95 26.71 15.54 -0.62
CA TYR A 95 26.49 15.22 0.79
C TYR A 95 27.66 14.35 1.30
N VAL A 96 28.17 14.62 2.51
CA VAL A 96 29.33 13.91 3.08
C VAL A 96 28.90 12.92 4.17
N LEU A 97 29.27 11.64 4.02
CA LEU A 97 28.93 10.59 4.97
C LEU A 97 29.93 10.66 6.13
N ALA A 98 29.45 10.99 7.34
CA ALA A 98 30.29 11.13 8.53
C ALA A 98 31.00 9.83 8.94
N ASN A 99 30.59 8.67 8.40
CA ASN A 99 31.21 7.38 8.70
C ASN A 99 31.13 6.43 7.50
N LYS A 100 32.22 6.34 6.72
CA LYS A 100 32.41 5.28 5.69
C LYS A 100 32.75 3.95 6.38
N GLY A 101 31.80 3.38 7.11
CA GLY A 101 31.94 2.05 7.70
C GLY A 101 32.19 0.98 6.63
N LYS A 102 32.81 -0.14 7.00
CA LYS A 102 33.17 -1.28 6.10
C LYS A 102 31.99 -1.92 5.32
N LYS A 103 30.76 -1.44 5.50
CA LYS A 103 29.55 -1.92 4.81
C LYS A 103 29.11 -0.88 3.80
N LYS A 104 29.13 -1.24 2.51
CA LYS A 104 28.50 -0.43 1.46
C LYS A 104 26.98 -0.45 1.63
N TYR A 105 26.32 0.69 1.51
CA TYR A 105 24.86 0.79 1.51
C TYR A 105 24.32 0.42 0.12
N GLY A 106 24.45 -0.87 -0.22
CA GLY A 106 23.91 -1.46 -1.45
C GLY A 106 22.66 -2.28 -1.18
N MET A 107 21.81 -2.45 -2.21
CA MET A 107 20.70 -3.41 -2.14
C MET A 107 21.26 -4.82 -1.99
N GLY A 108 21.02 -5.45 -0.84
CA GLY A 108 21.46 -6.82 -0.58
C GLY A 108 20.74 -7.85 -1.46
N ASN A 109 21.38 -9.00 -1.71
CA ASN A 109 20.77 -10.17 -2.37
C ASN A 109 19.68 -10.79 -1.48
N LYS A 110 18.55 -10.12 -1.26
CA LYS A 110 17.35 -10.76 -0.72
C LYS A 110 16.48 -11.16 -1.90
N ASN A 111 16.50 -12.45 -2.24
CA ASN A 111 15.42 -13.06 -3.01
C ASN A 111 14.14 -12.87 -2.19
N GLN A 112 13.33 -11.86 -2.52
CA GLN A 112 11.99 -11.75 -1.96
C GLN A 112 11.21 -12.98 -2.42
N LYS A 113 11.02 -13.96 -1.51
CA LYS A 113 10.00 -14.98 -1.69
C LYS A 113 8.69 -14.21 -1.85
N LYS A 114 8.09 -14.26 -3.05
CA LYS A 114 6.76 -13.72 -3.28
C LYS A 114 5.83 -14.29 -2.21
N GLY A 115 5.37 -13.43 -1.31
CA GLY A 115 4.22 -13.77 -0.48
C GLY A 115 3.11 -14.17 -1.45
N ALA A 116 2.53 -15.36 -1.27
CA ALA A 116 1.43 -15.80 -2.09
C ALA A 116 0.37 -14.69 -2.07
N LYS A 117 0.02 -14.14 -3.24
CA LYS A 117 -1.23 -13.39 -3.38
C LYS A 117 -2.30 -14.32 -2.83
N ARG A 118 -2.87 -14.00 -1.66
CA ARG A 118 -4.04 -14.71 -1.16
C ARG A 118 -5.15 -14.42 -2.16
N SER A 119 -5.35 -15.37 -3.07
CA SER A 119 -6.60 -15.48 -3.83
C SER A 119 -7.71 -15.48 -2.79
N ARG A 120 -8.58 -14.47 -2.84
CA ARG A 120 -9.91 -14.57 -2.28
C ARG A 120 -10.75 -15.48 -3.17
#